data_AF-A0AAU7WIR2-F1
#
_entry.id   AF-A0AAU7WIR2-F1
#
_cell.length_a   1.000
_cell.length_b   1.000
_cell.length_c   1.000
_cell.angle_alpha   90.00
_cell.angle_beta   90.00
_cell.angle_gamma   90.00
#
_symmetry.space_group_name_H-M   'P 1'
#
loop_
_entity.id
_entity.type
_entity.pdbx_description
1 polymer ?
#
loop_
_entity_poly.entity_id
_entity_poly.type
_entity_poly.pdbx_seq_one_letter_code
_entity_poly.pdbx_strand_id
1 'polypeptide(L)'
;MVKRFIVLGMMLPGLLLLLAGCHSDKKQADSIYEKLKKSASYERNFVANQEKLDQYKEKVASIYADLNQLELNDENRPEVKQKLKKADNYTEKQQKELRESKKNFQKAYEQSASIKENVEKIKDGGQRKQAQKLLTIMDERKKYMNTFFDDYKKQLALQGTFYENLEKFSPDELDDQIKKINGYNGKMEETIRQFNQDTKRYNREKDKYFKKAGLY
;
A
#
# COMPACT_ATOMS: atom_id res chain seq x y z
N MET A 1 71.29 44.78 -2.86
CA MET A 1 70.09 44.45 -2.08
C MET A 1 68.86 44.94 -2.84
N VAL A 2 68.18 44.08 -3.59
CA VAL A 2 66.85 44.37 -4.16
C VAL A 2 65.98 43.17 -3.80
N LYS A 3 64.94 43.42 -3.01
CA LYS A 3 64.04 42.39 -2.45
C LYS A 3 63.20 41.79 -3.57
N ARG A 4 63.17 40.46 -3.61
CA ARG A 4 62.24 39.63 -4.40
C ARG A 4 60.80 39.96 -3.99
N PHE A 5 59.94 40.20 -4.97
CA PHE A 5 58.50 39.98 -4.82
C PHE A 5 58.05 39.04 -5.95
N ILE A 6 58.15 37.74 -5.69
CA ILE A 6 57.39 36.74 -6.43
C ILE A 6 55.99 36.79 -5.81
N VAL A 7 55.04 37.43 -6.50
CA VAL A 7 53.62 37.32 -6.16
C VAL A 7 53.19 35.91 -6.54
N LEU A 8 53.26 35.02 -5.56
CA LEU A 8 52.72 33.67 -5.64
C LEU A 8 51.20 33.79 -5.80
N GLY A 9 50.67 33.32 -6.94
CA GLY A 9 49.25 33.37 -7.27
C GLY A 9 48.38 32.81 -6.14
N MET A 10 47.58 33.67 -5.53
CA MET A 10 46.68 33.32 -4.44
C MET A 10 45.48 32.55 -5.01
N MET A 11 45.53 31.25 -4.76
CA MET A 11 44.48 30.23 -4.77
C MET A 11 43.06 30.67 -5.17
N LEU A 12 42.46 29.91 -6.09
CA LEU A 12 41.02 29.82 -6.32
C LEU A 12 40.51 28.42 -5.84
N PRO A 13 40.44 28.09 -4.53
CA PRO A 13 39.95 26.78 -4.09
C PRO A 13 38.42 26.69 -4.03
N GLY A 14 37.69 27.77 -4.30
CA GLY A 14 36.23 27.84 -4.09
C GLY A 14 35.37 27.06 -5.10
N LEU A 15 35.87 26.81 -6.31
CA LEU A 15 35.03 26.25 -7.38
C LEU A 15 34.98 24.70 -7.38
N LEU A 16 35.98 24.03 -6.81
CA LEU A 16 36.06 22.55 -6.78
C LEU A 16 35.09 21.92 -5.77
N LEU A 17 34.70 22.65 -4.72
CA LEU A 17 33.78 22.14 -3.68
C LEU A 17 32.33 22.02 -4.16
N LEU A 18 31.91 22.82 -5.15
CA LEU A 18 30.56 22.79 -5.70
C LEU A 18 30.31 21.55 -6.57
N LEU A 19 31.31 21.10 -7.33
CA LEU A 19 31.21 19.90 -8.18
C LEU A 19 31.15 18.60 -7.38
N ALA A 20 31.85 18.53 -6.24
CA ALA A 20 31.79 17.37 -5.35
C ALA A 20 30.41 17.18 -4.70
N GLY A 21 29.63 18.26 -4.54
CA GLY A 21 28.25 18.19 -4.04
C GLY A 21 27.29 17.53 -5.04
N CYS A 22 27.32 17.97 -6.30
CA CYS A 22 26.48 17.41 -7.37
C CYS A 22 26.73 15.91 -7.60
N HIS A 23 28.00 15.47 -7.55
CA HIS A 23 28.32 14.06 -7.72
C HIS A 23 27.79 13.18 -6.56
N SER A 24 27.88 13.69 -5.32
CA SER A 24 27.32 13.03 -4.14
C SER A 24 25.80 12.89 -4.23
N ASP A 25 25.11 13.95 -4.64
CA ASP A 25 23.65 13.98 -4.71
C ASP A 25 23.10 13.09 -5.82
N LYS A 26 23.80 12.99 -6.95
CA LYS A 26 23.49 12.02 -8.00
C LYS A 26 23.59 10.59 -7.50
N LYS A 27 24.65 10.25 -6.75
CA LYS A 27 24.80 8.91 -6.12
C LYS A 27 23.65 8.60 -5.14
N GLN A 28 23.18 9.60 -4.39
CA GLN A 28 21.99 9.42 -3.54
C GLN A 28 20.74 9.18 -4.38
N ALA A 29 20.56 9.92 -5.47
CA ALA A 29 19.43 9.74 -6.37
C ALA A 29 19.38 8.35 -7.01
N ASP A 30 20.51 7.82 -7.48
CA ASP A 30 20.63 6.45 -8.02
C ASP A 30 20.24 5.40 -6.96
N SER A 31 20.74 5.57 -5.73
CA SER A 31 20.40 4.67 -4.63
C SER A 31 18.91 4.71 -4.27
N ILE A 32 18.31 5.91 -4.27
CA ILE A 32 16.87 6.09 -4.06
C ILE A 32 16.09 5.42 -5.20
N TYR A 33 16.52 5.58 -6.46
CA TYR A 33 15.90 4.94 -7.61
C TYR A 33 15.82 3.42 -7.46
N GLU A 34 16.94 2.77 -7.12
CA GLU A 34 16.97 1.31 -6.95
C GLU A 34 16.12 0.84 -5.76
N LYS A 35 16.13 1.56 -4.64
CA LYS A 35 15.26 1.26 -3.49
C LYS A 35 13.77 1.37 -3.86
N LEU A 36 13.38 2.42 -4.58
CA LEU A 36 12.00 2.61 -5.03
C LEU A 36 11.58 1.60 -6.09
N LYS A 37 12.47 1.20 -6.99
CA LYS A 37 12.25 0.11 -7.95
C LYS A 37 12.03 -1.22 -7.23
N LYS A 38 12.81 -1.51 -6.18
CA LYS A 38 12.60 -2.69 -5.35
C LYS A 38 11.29 -2.64 -4.57
N SER A 39 10.94 -1.49 -3.99
CA SER A 39 9.62 -1.24 -3.39
C SER A 39 8.48 -1.54 -4.38
N ALA A 40 8.55 -1.00 -5.61
CA ALA A 40 7.56 -1.25 -6.66
C ALA A 40 7.45 -2.72 -7.07
N SER A 41 8.52 -3.53 -6.92
CA SER A 41 8.43 -4.98 -7.14
C SER A 41 7.56 -5.69 -6.10
N TYR A 42 7.61 -5.25 -4.84
CA TYR A 42 6.72 -5.76 -3.79
C TYR A 42 5.30 -5.21 -3.95
N GLU A 43 5.13 -3.97 -4.40
CA GLU A 43 3.81 -3.41 -4.72
C GLU A 43 3.10 -4.21 -5.83
N ARG A 44 3.82 -4.70 -6.84
CA ARG A 44 3.23 -5.59 -7.87
C ARG A 44 2.65 -6.87 -7.28
N ASN A 45 3.35 -7.49 -6.33
CA ASN A 45 2.82 -8.67 -5.64
C ASN A 45 1.62 -8.31 -4.77
N PHE A 46 1.65 -7.17 -4.08
CA PHE A 46 0.52 -6.65 -3.32
C PHE A 46 -0.72 -6.46 -4.21
N VAL A 47 -0.58 -5.83 -5.38
CA VAL A 47 -1.69 -5.68 -6.36
C VAL A 47 -2.23 -7.05 -6.79
N ALA A 48 -1.36 -7.99 -7.12
CA ALA A 48 -1.79 -9.35 -7.47
C ALA A 48 -2.52 -10.07 -6.32
N ASN A 49 -2.19 -9.79 -5.05
CA ASN A 49 -2.96 -10.31 -3.91
C ASN A 49 -4.34 -9.64 -3.82
N GLN A 50 -4.44 -8.33 -4.08
CA GLN A 50 -5.72 -7.61 -4.08
C GLN A 50 -6.66 -8.14 -5.18
N GLU A 51 -6.15 -8.39 -6.39
CA GLU A 51 -6.94 -8.99 -7.48
C GLU A 51 -7.51 -10.36 -7.08
N LYS A 52 -6.72 -11.20 -6.39
CA LYS A 52 -7.20 -12.49 -5.87
C LYS A 52 -8.24 -12.34 -4.76
N LEU A 53 -8.07 -11.34 -3.88
CA LEU A 53 -9.07 -11.04 -2.84
C LEU A 53 -10.41 -10.68 -3.48
N ASP A 54 -10.40 -9.81 -4.49
CA ASP A 54 -11.61 -9.41 -5.22
C ASP A 54 -12.27 -10.62 -5.91
N GLN A 55 -11.50 -11.49 -6.56
CA GLN A 55 -12.03 -12.72 -7.16
C GLN A 55 -12.69 -13.66 -6.13
N TYR A 56 -12.13 -13.77 -4.92
CA TYR A 56 -12.75 -14.57 -3.87
C TYR A 56 -13.98 -13.89 -3.28
N LYS A 57 -13.97 -12.55 -3.16
CA LYS A 57 -15.12 -11.76 -2.74
C LYS A 57 -16.29 -11.92 -3.71
N GLU A 58 -16.03 -11.87 -5.02
CA GLU A 58 -17.04 -12.12 -6.05
C GLU A 58 -17.61 -13.54 -5.97
N LYS A 59 -16.78 -14.56 -5.73
CA LYS A 59 -17.25 -15.94 -5.54
C LYS A 59 -18.15 -16.09 -4.32
N VAL A 60 -17.82 -15.41 -3.22
CA VAL A 60 -18.65 -15.36 -2.02
C VAL A 60 -19.98 -14.64 -2.34
N ALA A 61 -19.94 -13.49 -3.01
CA ALA A 61 -21.13 -12.73 -3.39
C ALA A 61 -22.07 -13.54 -4.31
N SER A 62 -21.53 -14.31 -5.25
CA SER A 62 -22.32 -15.21 -6.10
C SER A 62 -22.99 -16.32 -5.30
N ILE A 63 -22.32 -16.90 -4.31
CA ILE A 63 -22.93 -17.91 -3.43
C ILE A 63 -24.10 -17.30 -2.64
N TYR A 64 -23.96 -16.06 -2.17
CA TYR A 64 -25.05 -15.35 -1.53
C TYR A 64 -26.24 -15.10 -2.46
N ALA A 65 -25.97 -14.69 -3.70
CA ALA A 65 -27.02 -14.49 -4.69
C ALA A 65 -27.81 -15.79 -4.95
N ASP A 66 -27.11 -16.93 -5.03
CA ASP A 66 -27.77 -18.24 -5.15
C ASP A 66 -28.60 -18.59 -3.90
N LEU A 67 -28.05 -18.36 -2.69
CA LEU A 67 -28.75 -18.64 -1.44
C LEU A 67 -30.07 -17.85 -1.31
N ASN A 68 -30.09 -16.61 -1.80
CA ASN A 68 -31.29 -15.76 -1.78
C ASN A 68 -32.40 -16.26 -2.73
N GLN A 69 -32.10 -17.16 -3.67
CA GLN A 69 -33.08 -17.77 -4.56
C GLN A 69 -33.67 -19.07 -4.00
N LEU A 70 -33.09 -19.59 -2.92
CA LEU A 70 -33.55 -20.81 -2.27
C LEU A 70 -34.58 -20.50 -1.19
N GLU A 71 -35.69 -21.22 -1.21
CA GLU A 71 -36.59 -21.26 -0.06
C GLU A 71 -35.93 -22.04 1.08
N LEU A 72 -35.89 -21.44 2.27
CA LEU A 72 -35.32 -22.07 3.46
C LEU A 72 -36.31 -23.09 4.05
N ASN A 73 -36.29 -24.31 3.52
CA ASN A 73 -37.09 -25.44 3.98
C ASN A 73 -36.21 -26.69 4.24
N ASP A 74 -36.80 -27.77 4.77
CA ASP A 74 -36.06 -28.98 5.13
C ASP A 74 -35.45 -29.70 3.91
N GLU A 75 -36.10 -29.61 2.74
CA GLU A 75 -35.63 -30.22 1.49
C GLU A 75 -34.37 -29.53 0.94
N ASN A 76 -34.32 -28.20 1.02
CA ASN A 76 -33.20 -27.38 0.53
C ASN A 76 -32.06 -27.24 1.57
N ARG A 77 -32.29 -27.63 2.83
CA ARG A 77 -31.31 -27.52 3.92
C ARG A 77 -29.94 -28.14 3.59
N PRO A 78 -29.83 -29.34 2.97
CA PRO A 78 -28.52 -29.88 2.58
C PRO A 78 -27.76 -29.00 1.58
N GLU A 79 -28.46 -28.41 0.59
CA GLU A 79 -27.86 -27.52 -0.40
C GLU A 79 -27.38 -26.22 0.26
N VAL A 80 -28.21 -25.61 1.13
CA VAL A 80 -27.85 -24.42 1.90
C VAL A 80 -26.56 -24.67 2.70
N LYS A 81 -26.47 -25.78 3.43
CA LYS A 81 -25.27 -26.16 4.18
C LYS A 81 -24.04 -26.31 3.29
N GLN A 82 -24.18 -26.92 2.12
CA GLN A 82 -23.07 -27.07 1.17
C GLN A 82 -22.59 -25.72 0.63
N LYS A 83 -23.50 -24.82 0.26
CA LYS A 83 -23.19 -23.46 -0.21
C LYS A 83 -22.50 -22.65 0.89
N LEU A 84 -22.97 -22.70 2.13
CA LEU A 84 -22.33 -22.01 3.25
C LEU A 84 -20.92 -22.52 3.54
N LYS A 85 -20.71 -23.84 3.52
CA LYS A 85 -19.36 -24.42 3.64
C LYS A 85 -18.43 -23.94 2.52
N LYS A 86 -18.96 -23.78 1.30
CA LYS A 86 -18.19 -23.25 0.17
C LYS A 86 -17.86 -21.76 0.36
N ALA A 87 -18.78 -20.96 0.88
CA ALA A 87 -18.55 -19.55 1.20
C ALA A 87 -17.48 -19.39 2.30
N ASP A 88 -17.56 -20.22 3.34
CA ASP A 88 -16.58 -20.25 4.43
C ASP A 88 -15.17 -20.60 3.91
N ASN A 89 -15.04 -21.65 3.08
CA ASN A 89 -13.78 -22.00 2.42
C ASN A 89 -13.18 -20.83 1.59
N TYR A 90 -14.01 -20.01 0.93
CA TYR A 90 -13.51 -18.82 0.23
C TYR A 90 -13.13 -17.70 1.19
N THR A 91 -13.81 -17.58 2.32
CA THR A 91 -13.50 -16.62 3.39
C THR A 91 -12.14 -16.94 4.02
N GLU A 92 -11.82 -18.21 4.26
CA GLU A 92 -10.49 -18.64 4.68
C GLU A 92 -9.40 -18.30 3.64
N LYS A 93 -9.69 -18.51 2.35
CA LYS A 93 -8.79 -18.12 1.26
C LYS A 93 -8.56 -16.61 1.22
N GLN A 94 -9.61 -15.81 1.43
CA GLN A 94 -9.47 -14.37 1.58
C GLN A 94 -8.59 -14.00 2.77
N GLN A 95 -8.77 -14.62 3.93
CA GLN A 95 -7.91 -14.36 5.10
C GLN A 95 -6.43 -14.66 4.81
N LYS A 96 -6.15 -15.75 4.08
CA LYS A 96 -4.77 -16.10 3.68
C LYS A 96 -4.18 -15.07 2.72
N GLU A 97 -4.91 -14.69 1.67
CA GLU A 97 -4.43 -13.67 0.73
C GLU A 97 -4.29 -12.29 1.38
N LEU A 98 -5.17 -11.94 2.33
CA LEU A 98 -5.08 -10.68 3.08
C LEU A 98 -3.78 -10.60 3.89
N ARG A 99 -3.36 -11.72 4.51
CA ARG A 99 -2.07 -11.81 5.22
C ARG A 99 -0.87 -11.62 4.30
N GLU A 100 -0.86 -12.31 3.15
CA GLU A 100 0.21 -12.16 2.17
C GLU A 100 0.23 -10.75 1.54
N SER A 101 -0.95 -10.19 1.27
CA SER A 101 -1.11 -8.82 0.81
C SER A 101 -0.49 -7.81 1.80
N LYS A 102 -0.81 -7.94 3.09
CA LYS A 102 -0.24 -7.10 4.15
C LYS A 102 1.28 -7.21 4.22
N LYS A 103 1.81 -8.42 4.10
CA LYS A 103 3.25 -8.69 4.09
C LYS A 103 3.96 -8.05 2.89
N ASN A 104 3.39 -8.17 1.69
CA ASN A 104 3.97 -7.57 0.48
C ASN A 104 3.92 -6.03 0.54
N PHE A 105 2.80 -5.46 1.01
CA PHE A 105 2.72 -4.02 1.22
C PHE A 105 3.72 -3.53 2.28
N GLN A 106 3.88 -4.26 3.39
CA GLN A 106 4.84 -3.90 4.43
C GLN A 106 6.29 -3.93 3.91
N LYS A 107 6.67 -4.92 3.11
CA LYS A 107 7.98 -4.96 2.45
C LYS A 107 8.17 -3.79 1.49
N ALA A 108 7.13 -3.44 0.72
CA ALA A 108 7.17 -2.28 -0.16
C ALA A 108 7.42 -1.00 0.63
N TYR A 109 6.67 -0.81 1.73
CA TYR A 109 6.84 0.32 2.64
C TYR A 109 8.25 0.37 3.23
N GLU A 110 8.76 -0.72 3.81
CA GLU A 110 10.09 -0.78 4.42
C GLU A 110 11.19 -0.38 3.44
N GLN A 111 11.13 -0.89 2.20
CA GLN A 111 12.08 -0.50 1.15
C GLN A 111 11.98 0.99 0.81
N SER A 112 10.76 1.52 0.65
CA SER A 112 10.58 2.93 0.35
C SER A 112 10.93 3.86 1.52
N ALA A 113 10.67 3.47 2.77
CA ALA A 113 11.03 4.24 3.96
C ALA A 113 12.55 4.27 4.18
N SER A 114 13.26 3.21 3.76
CA SER A 114 14.72 3.14 3.85
C SER A 114 15.44 4.21 3.01
N ILE A 115 14.74 4.94 2.13
CA ILE A 115 15.35 6.07 1.41
C ILE A 115 15.72 7.22 2.34
N LYS A 116 15.16 7.28 3.56
CA LYS A 116 15.43 8.34 4.55
C LYS A 116 16.92 8.60 4.75
N GLU A 117 17.71 7.53 4.87
CA GLU A 117 19.17 7.62 5.03
C GLU A 117 19.87 8.29 3.84
N ASN A 118 19.34 8.10 2.62
CA ASN A 118 19.85 8.76 1.42
C ASN A 118 19.39 10.22 1.40
N VAL A 119 18.13 10.48 1.75
CA VAL A 119 17.56 11.83 1.78
C VAL A 119 18.34 12.75 2.72
N GLU A 120 18.72 12.27 3.90
CA GLU A 120 19.54 13.02 4.86
C GLU A 120 20.93 13.40 4.32
N LYS A 121 21.45 12.65 3.35
CA LYS A 121 22.77 12.87 2.73
C LYS A 121 22.72 13.77 1.49
N ILE A 122 21.55 14.09 0.95
CA ILE A 122 21.38 15.00 -0.20
C ILE A 122 21.76 16.41 0.25
N LYS A 123 22.68 17.08 -0.44
CA LYS A 123 23.13 18.45 -0.11
C LYS A 123 22.21 19.52 -0.72
N ASP A 124 21.72 19.33 -1.94
CA ASP A 124 20.76 20.24 -2.55
C ASP A 124 19.45 20.31 -1.75
N GLY A 125 19.16 21.47 -1.15
CA GLY A 125 17.99 21.66 -0.31
C GLY A 125 16.68 21.47 -1.07
N GLY A 126 16.66 21.81 -2.37
CA GLY A 126 15.50 21.66 -3.23
C GLY A 126 15.15 20.20 -3.53
N GLN A 127 16.16 19.37 -3.78
CA GLN A 127 16.08 17.94 -4.02
C GLN A 127 15.74 17.21 -2.71
N ARG A 128 16.40 17.56 -1.60
CA ARG A 128 16.12 17.00 -0.27
C ARG A 128 14.66 17.22 0.12
N LYS A 129 14.15 18.45 0.01
CA LYS A 129 12.74 18.77 0.29
C LYS A 129 11.77 17.95 -0.57
N GLN A 130 12.10 17.75 -1.85
CA GLN A 130 11.27 16.97 -2.76
C GLN A 130 11.27 15.48 -2.37
N ALA A 131 12.42 14.93 -1.99
CA ALA A 131 12.52 13.54 -1.52
C ALA A 131 11.81 13.31 -0.17
N GLN A 132 11.87 14.29 0.74
CA GLN A 132 11.13 14.25 2.01
C GLN A 132 9.61 14.14 1.80
N LYS A 133 9.05 14.81 0.78
CA LYS A 133 7.64 14.63 0.43
C LYS A 133 7.30 13.19 0.06
N LEU A 134 8.20 12.46 -0.59
CA LEU A 134 7.98 11.04 -0.92
C LEU A 134 7.82 10.21 0.34
N LEU A 135 8.65 10.45 1.36
CA LEU A 135 8.54 9.80 2.67
C LEU A 135 7.20 10.12 3.34
N THR A 136 6.81 11.40 3.37
CA THR A 136 5.54 11.83 3.97
C THR A 136 4.35 11.16 3.29
N ILE A 137 4.28 11.16 1.96
CA ILE A 137 3.17 10.54 1.22
C ILE A 137 3.16 9.03 1.44
N MET A 138 4.34 8.40 1.52
CA MET A 138 4.43 6.97 1.78
C MET A 138 3.93 6.59 3.19
N ASP A 139 4.21 7.43 4.20
CA ASP A 139 3.66 7.25 5.54
C ASP A 139 2.13 7.41 5.57
N GLU A 140 1.58 8.35 4.79
CA GLU A 140 0.13 8.52 4.61
C GLU A 140 -0.49 7.27 3.95
N ARG A 141 0.09 6.80 2.85
CA ARG A 141 -0.31 5.54 2.17
C ARG A 141 -0.31 4.35 3.13
N LYS A 142 0.69 4.24 4.00
CA LYS A 142 0.76 3.19 5.03
C LYS A 142 -0.39 3.26 6.02
N LYS A 143 -0.76 4.46 6.48
CA LYS A 143 -1.89 4.63 7.40
C LYS A 143 -3.18 4.11 6.78
N TYR A 144 -3.48 4.50 5.54
CA TYR A 144 -4.67 4.00 4.84
C TYR A 144 -4.64 2.47 4.68
N MET A 145 -3.52 1.88 4.28
CA MET A 145 -3.46 0.42 4.13
C MET A 145 -3.57 -0.33 5.45
N ASN A 146 -3.02 0.20 6.55
CA ASN A 146 -3.22 -0.38 7.87
C ASN A 146 -4.70 -0.39 8.26
N THR A 147 -5.38 0.74 8.08
CA THR A 147 -6.83 0.84 8.31
C THR A 147 -7.60 -0.15 7.45
N PHE A 148 -7.29 -0.24 6.15
CA PHE A 148 -7.91 -1.19 5.24
C PHE A 148 -7.73 -2.63 5.71
N PHE A 149 -6.51 -3.06 6.06
CA PHE A 149 -6.26 -4.43 6.51
C PHE A 149 -6.98 -4.76 7.81
N ASP A 150 -7.08 -3.81 8.73
CA ASP A 150 -7.75 -4.02 10.02
C ASP A 150 -9.27 -4.11 9.84
N ASP A 151 -9.85 -3.26 8.98
CA ASP A 151 -11.29 -3.29 8.66
C ASP A 151 -11.67 -4.54 7.87
N TYR A 152 -10.86 -4.94 6.88
CA TYR A 152 -11.08 -6.18 6.13
C TYR A 152 -11.02 -7.38 7.08
N LYS A 153 -10.02 -7.45 7.98
CA LYS A 153 -9.92 -8.53 8.97
C LYS A 153 -11.19 -8.62 9.84
N LYS A 154 -11.72 -7.49 10.30
CA LYS A 154 -12.97 -7.46 11.09
C LYS A 154 -14.18 -7.91 10.26
N GLN A 155 -14.26 -7.49 9.00
CA GLN A 155 -15.32 -7.94 8.09
C GLN A 155 -15.28 -9.45 7.87
N LEU A 156 -14.11 -10.04 7.62
CA LEU A 156 -13.95 -11.49 7.44
C LEU A 156 -14.33 -12.27 8.70
N ALA A 157 -14.03 -11.74 9.89
CA ALA A 157 -14.44 -12.37 11.14
C ALA A 157 -15.97 -12.37 11.28
N LEU A 158 -16.63 -11.24 10.97
CA LEU A 158 -18.10 -11.15 10.97
C LEU A 158 -18.73 -12.09 9.94
N GLN A 159 -18.15 -12.21 8.75
CA GLN A 159 -18.61 -13.16 7.73
C GLN A 159 -18.50 -14.60 8.23
N GLY A 160 -17.39 -14.99 8.85
CA GLY A 160 -17.24 -16.31 9.47
C GLY A 160 -18.34 -16.59 10.51
N THR A 161 -18.53 -15.67 11.46
CA THR A 161 -19.61 -15.79 12.46
C THR A 161 -21.00 -15.86 11.83
N PHE A 162 -21.22 -15.10 10.75
CA PHE A 162 -22.46 -15.12 10.01
C PHE A 162 -22.74 -16.51 9.40
N TYR A 163 -21.75 -17.13 8.75
CA TYR A 163 -21.93 -18.48 8.18
C TYR A 163 -22.19 -19.55 9.24
N GLU A 164 -21.46 -19.50 10.36
CA GLU A 164 -21.58 -20.48 11.45
C GLU A 164 -22.95 -20.44 12.15
N ASN A 165 -23.62 -19.30 12.15
CA ASN A 165 -24.84 -19.06 12.92
C ASN A 165 -26.05 -18.71 12.07
N LEU A 166 -25.97 -18.83 10.74
CA LEU A 166 -27.06 -18.45 9.84
C LEU A 166 -28.42 -19.06 10.26
N GLU A 167 -28.43 -20.36 10.56
CA GLU A 167 -29.65 -21.10 10.94
C GLU A 167 -30.20 -20.71 12.32
N LYS A 168 -29.48 -19.92 13.11
CA LYS A 168 -29.86 -19.51 14.47
C LYS A 168 -30.39 -18.08 14.54
N PHE A 169 -30.14 -17.26 13.53
CA PHE A 169 -30.56 -15.87 13.54
C PHE A 169 -32.04 -15.73 13.22
N SER A 170 -32.72 -14.86 13.96
CA SER A 170 -34.00 -14.29 13.57
C SER A 170 -33.85 -13.38 12.34
N PRO A 171 -34.95 -13.07 11.62
CA PRO A 171 -34.91 -12.14 10.48
C PRO A 171 -34.28 -10.78 10.80
N ASP A 172 -34.56 -10.21 11.97
CA ASP A 172 -33.99 -8.92 12.40
C ASP A 172 -32.47 -9.03 12.67
N GLU A 173 -32.02 -10.13 13.25
CA GLU A 173 -30.59 -10.39 13.47
C GLU A 173 -29.85 -10.60 12.15
N LEU A 174 -30.47 -11.26 11.17
CA LEU A 174 -29.90 -11.41 9.83
C LEU A 174 -29.69 -10.05 9.15
N ASP A 175 -30.69 -9.18 9.19
CA ASP A 175 -30.60 -7.83 8.62
C ASP A 175 -29.53 -6.98 9.32
N ASP A 176 -29.42 -7.06 10.65
CA ASP A 176 -28.36 -6.36 11.40
C ASP A 176 -26.96 -6.86 11.03
N GLN A 177 -26.75 -8.18 10.92
CA GLN A 177 -25.45 -8.74 10.50
C GLN A 177 -25.09 -8.31 9.07
N ILE A 178 -26.04 -8.32 8.15
CA ILE A 178 -25.84 -7.87 6.76
C ILE A 178 -25.46 -6.39 6.74
N LYS A 179 -26.18 -5.54 7.49
CA LYS A 179 -25.86 -4.11 7.63
C LYS A 179 -24.45 -3.88 8.18
N LYS A 180 -24.04 -4.65 9.20
CA LYS A 180 -22.68 -4.58 9.76
C LYS A 180 -21.61 -4.95 8.72
N ILE A 181 -21.79 -6.06 8.01
CA ILE A 181 -20.87 -6.52 6.96
C ILE A 181 -20.77 -5.47 5.84
N ASN A 182 -21.90 -4.92 5.39
CA ASN A 182 -21.96 -3.89 4.35
C ASN A 182 -21.36 -2.55 4.80
N GLY A 183 -21.49 -2.20 6.07
CA GLY A 183 -20.86 -1.00 6.64
C GLY A 183 -19.33 -1.01 6.50
N TYR A 184 -18.68 -2.18 6.58
CA TYR A 184 -17.25 -2.29 6.32
C TYR A 184 -16.88 -2.11 4.85
N ASN A 185 -17.74 -2.52 3.90
CA ASN A 185 -17.48 -2.28 2.47
C ASN A 185 -17.32 -0.78 2.18
N GLY A 186 -18.26 0.05 2.66
CA GLY A 186 -18.21 1.49 2.45
C GLY A 186 -16.95 2.15 3.05
N LYS A 187 -16.57 1.76 4.27
CA LYS A 187 -15.34 2.26 4.93
C LYS A 187 -14.07 1.88 4.17
N MET A 188 -13.99 0.63 3.72
CA MET A 188 -12.84 0.16 2.95
C MET A 188 -12.75 0.83 1.59
N GLU A 189 -13.87 1.02 0.89
CA GLU A 189 -13.90 1.76 -0.39
C GLU A 189 -13.39 3.18 -0.23
N GLU A 190 -13.81 3.88 0.82
CA GLU A 190 -13.30 5.23 1.12
C GLU A 190 -11.79 5.23 1.37
N THR A 191 -11.31 4.30 2.19
CA THR A 191 -9.89 4.13 2.49
C THR A 191 -9.06 3.86 1.22
N ILE A 192 -9.56 2.99 0.33
CA ILE A 192 -8.91 2.71 -0.97
C ILE A 192 -8.92 3.94 -1.89
N ARG A 193 -10.00 4.73 -1.91
CA ARG A 193 -10.03 5.99 -2.68
C ARG A 193 -8.93 6.95 -2.22
N GLN A 194 -8.77 7.13 -0.91
CA GLN A 194 -7.72 7.99 -0.34
C GLN A 194 -6.32 7.46 -0.68
N PHE A 195 -6.08 6.16 -0.49
CA PHE A 195 -4.83 5.52 -0.88
C PHE A 195 -4.49 5.70 -2.37
N ASN A 196 -5.47 5.59 -3.25
CA ASN A 196 -5.28 5.75 -4.69
C ASN A 196 -4.98 7.20 -5.08
N GLN A 197 -5.61 8.17 -4.43
CA GLN A 197 -5.29 9.60 -4.61
C GLN A 197 -3.84 9.89 -4.20
N ASP A 198 -3.41 9.32 -3.07
CA ASP A 198 -2.05 9.46 -2.57
C ASP A 198 -1.02 8.73 -3.43
N THR A 199 -1.38 7.58 -4.00
CA THR A 199 -0.54 6.86 -4.96
C THR A 199 -0.32 7.69 -6.23
N LYS A 200 -1.37 8.37 -6.74
CA LYS A 200 -1.23 9.32 -7.86
C LYS A 200 -0.34 10.50 -7.48
N ARG A 201 -0.49 11.05 -6.27
CA ARG A 201 0.36 12.15 -5.76
C ARG A 201 1.81 11.71 -5.63
N TYR A 202 2.04 10.53 -5.06
CA TYR A 202 3.36 9.92 -4.91
C TYR A 202 4.08 9.81 -6.25
N ASN A 203 3.42 9.26 -7.28
CA ASN A 203 4.01 9.11 -8.61
C ASN A 203 4.40 10.46 -9.22
N ARG A 204 3.55 11.48 -9.12
CA ARG A 204 3.88 12.84 -9.60
C ARG A 204 5.07 13.44 -8.87
N GLU A 205 5.13 13.34 -7.54
CA GLU A 205 6.23 13.89 -6.76
C GLU A 205 7.54 13.10 -6.97
N LYS A 206 7.45 11.80 -7.23
CA LYS A 206 8.57 10.91 -7.57
C LYS A 206 9.19 11.34 -8.90
N ASP A 207 8.37 11.60 -9.92
CA ASP A 207 8.87 12.04 -11.22
C ASP A 207 9.53 13.42 -11.14
N LYS A 208 8.94 14.35 -10.38
CA LYS A 208 9.54 15.65 -10.08
C LYS A 208 10.89 15.52 -9.37
N TYR A 209 11.00 14.60 -8.41
CA TYR A 209 12.25 14.35 -7.69
C TYR A 209 13.36 13.91 -8.65
N PHE A 210 13.09 12.89 -9.46
CA PHE A 210 14.11 12.32 -10.35
C PHE A 210 14.47 13.24 -11.52
N LYS A 211 13.51 14.03 -12.05
CA LYS A 211 13.82 15.10 -13.01
C LYS A 211 14.75 16.13 -12.39
N LYS A 212 14.50 16.54 -11.14
CA LYS A 212 15.37 17.48 -10.41
C LYS A 212 16.76 16.91 -10.13
N ALA A 213 16.83 15.59 -9.91
CA ALA A 213 18.09 14.88 -9.74
C ALA A 213 18.86 14.61 -11.05
N GLY A 214 18.30 15.00 -12.21
CA GLY A 214 18.91 14.79 -13.52
C GLY A 214 18.96 13.33 -13.97
N LEU A 215 17.99 12.52 -13.54
CA LEU A 215 17.82 11.12 -13.96
C LEU A 215 16.74 10.91 -15.02
N TYR A 216 15.91 11.92 -15.26
CA TYR A 216 14.92 12.01 -16.34
C TYR A 216 15.06 13.33 -17.09
#